data_AF-A0AAW3J1Y2-F1
#
_entry.id   AF-A0AAW3J1Y2-F1
#
_cell.length_a   1.000
_cell.length_b   1.000
_cell.length_c   1.000
_cell.angle_alpha   90.00
_cell.angle_beta   90.00
_cell.angle_gamma   90.00
#
_symmetry.space_group_name_H-M   'P 1'
#
loop_
_entity.id
_entity.type
_entity.pdbx_description
1 polymer ?
#
loop_
_entity_poly.entity_id
_entity_poly.type
_entity_poly.pdbx_seq_one_letter_code
_entity_poly.pdbx_strand_id
1 'polypeptide(L)'
;MLDNSRESKARDNIGRKNQGGDRWRGSELDNIIEAEQELYRTRIDSRNIFTILSEIQRYYVIERRSDELPKEYFTIEQILGYFKSGFVNGMAESFIFLTLVPFLTIIYPSFKYYFLDSNITDGEILFFQIISYSPIIISTLFIIYIGKYYYGTITRRAIFSLINGRSLSFMVKGVLFYFLINWFIGYSLKNPNVLYELADITQAGINMFSELKISTEALYQYYYKYAVIALREASLSILLTMLFFAALPYGTFFLISYIKRVKKQKILEDLETY
;
A
#
# COMPACT_ATOMS: atom_id res chain seq x y z
N MET A 1 -59.12 28.95 -60.50
CA MET A 1 -58.99 30.19 -59.71
C MET A 1 -58.48 29.76 -58.34
N LEU A 2 -57.16 29.68 -58.08
CA LEU A 2 -56.27 30.77 -57.62
C LEU A 2 -56.99 31.59 -56.53
N ASP A 3 -56.59 31.66 -55.26
CA ASP A 3 -55.34 31.40 -54.57
C ASP A 3 -55.68 31.29 -53.08
N ASN A 4 -55.33 30.18 -52.41
CA ASN A 4 -55.40 30.10 -50.93
C ASN A 4 -54.19 29.33 -50.38
N SER A 5 -53.08 29.40 -51.11
CA SER A 5 -51.88 28.59 -50.88
C SER A 5 -50.84 29.28 -50.00
N ARG A 6 -51.11 30.51 -49.54
CA ARG A 6 -50.17 31.31 -48.75
C ARG A 6 -50.43 31.31 -47.23
N GLU A 7 -51.65 31.00 -46.76
CA GLU A 7 -51.93 31.04 -45.32
C GLU A 7 -51.65 29.73 -44.56
N SER A 8 -51.67 28.55 -45.21
CA SER A 8 -51.39 27.29 -44.49
C SER A 8 -49.91 27.06 -44.19
N LYS A 9 -48.99 27.64 -44.98
CA LYS A 9 -47.54 27.48 -44.77
C LYS A 9 -46.96 28.37 -43.66
N ALA A 10 -47.72 29.35 -43.16
CA ALA A 10 -47.27 30.23 -42.08
C ALA A 10 -47.54 29.65 -40.68
N ARG A 11 -48.54 28.77 -40.53
CA ARG A 11 -48.88 28.16 -39.23
C ARG A 11 -48.07 26.90 -38.89
N ASP A 12 -47.60 26.15 -39.88
CA ASP A 12 -46.78 24.96 -39.64
C ASP A 12 -45.32 25.27 -39.24
N ASN A 13 -44.88 26.53 -39.36
CA ASN A 13 -43.51 26.92 -39.08
C ASN A 13 -43.28 27.50 -37.67
N ILE A 14 -44.33 27.63 -36.84
CA ILE A 14 -44.20 28.10 -35.46
C ILE A 14 -43.95 26.92 -34.49
N GLY A 15 -44.29 25.69 -34.87
CA GLY A 15 -44.05 24.48 -34.06
C GLY A 15 -42.69 23.81 -34.22
N ARG A 16 -41.80 24.29 -35.11
CA ARG A 16 -40.56 23.59 -35.50
C ARG A 16 -39.25 24.32 -35.22
N LYS A 17 -39.28 25.48 -34.55
CA LYS A 17 -38.06 26.26 -34.22
C LYS A 17 -37.44 25.99 -32.85
N ASN A 18 -38.02 25.12 -32.02
CA ASN A 18 -37.46 24.77 -30.70
C ASN A 18 -37.13 23.26 -30.57
N GLN A 19 -36.49 22.65 -31.58
CA GLN A 19 -35.92 21.29 -31.46
C GLN A 19 -34.45 21.19 -31.90
N GLY A 20 -33.78 22.33 -32.10
CA GLY A 20 -32.36 22.39 -32.49
C GLY A 20 -31.39 22.66 -31.34
N GLY A 21 -31.88 23.03 -30.15
CA GLY A 21 -31.04 23.40 -29.00
C GLY A 21 -30.63 22.24 -28.10
N ASP A 22 -31.36 21.12 -28.13
CA ASP A 22 -31.17 20.04 -27.15
C ASP A 22 -30.11 19.02 -27.57
N ARG A 23 -29.81 18.88 -28.87
CA ARG A 23 -28.79 17.94 -29.37
C ARG A 23 -27.35 18.37 -29.09
N TRP A 24 -27.08 19.67 -29.10
CA TRP A 24 -25.75 20.21 -28.79
C TRP A 24 -25.50 20.23 -27.27
N ARG A 25 -26.54 20.51 -26.49
CA ARG A 25 -26.48 20.48 -25.02
C ARG A 25 -26.27 19.08 -24.46
N GLY A 26 -26.89 18.06 -25.06
CA GLY A 26 -26.67 16.65 -24.71
C GLY A 26 -25.23 16.22 -24.95
N SER A 27 -24.67 16.50 -26.14
CA SER A 27 -23.28 16.16 -26.46
C SER A 27 -22.26 16.88 -25.56
N GLU A 28 -22.49 18.13 -25.21
CA GLU A 28 -21.57 18.88 -24.33
C GLU A 28 -21.66 18.39 -22.89
N LEU A 29 -22.85 18.08 -22.38
CA LEU A 29 -23.06 17.44 -21.08
C LEU A 29 -22.47 16.03 -21.03
N ASP A 30 -22.66 15.22 -22.09
CA ASP A 30 -22.12 13.87 -22.19
C ASP A 30 -20.59 13.91 -22.23
N ASN A 31 -19.99 14.85 -22.96
CA ASN A 31 -18.54 15.07 -22.98
C ASN A 31 -18.00 15.57 -21.62
N ILE A 32 -18.76 16.40 -20.90
CA ILE A 32 -18.38 16.85 -19.54
C ILE A 32 -18.47 15.67 -18.55
N ILE A 33 -19.50 14.83 -18.67
CA ILE A 33 -19.67 13.63 -17.85
C ILE A 33 -18.58 12.60 -18.16
N GLU A 34 -18.25 12.37 -19.44
CA GLU A 34 -17.13 11.52 -19.85
C GLU A 34 -15.79 12.09 -19.38
N ALA A 35 -15.55 13.40 -19.52
CA ALA A 35 -14.33 14.03 -19.04
C ALA A 35 -14.24 14.01 -17.51
N GLU A 36 -15.34 14.19 -16.79
CA GLU A 36 -15.39 14.00 -15.34
C GLU A 36 -15.12 12.55 -14.98
N GLN A 37 -15.74 11.58 -15.67
CA GLN A 37 -15.53 10.15 -15.44
C GLN A 37 -14.11 9.71 -15.79
N GLU A 38 -13.48 10.28 -16.82
CA GLU A 38 -12.09 10.05 -17.18
C GLU A 38 -11.16 10.71 -16.16
N LEU A 39 -11.40 11.95 -15.73
CA LEU A 39 -10.67 12.57 -14.62
C LEU A 39 -10.84 11.76 -13.33
N TYR A 40 -12.02 11.19 -13.09
CA TYR A 40 -12.31 10.33 -11.94
C TYR A 40 -11.56 8.99 -12.05
N ARG A 41 -11.59 8.33 -13.22
CA ARG A 41 -10.85 7.09 -13.51
C ARG A 41 -9.34 7.29 -13.42
N THR A 42 -8.84 8.37 -14.01
CA THR A 42 -7.42 8.76 -13.94
C THR A 42 -7.01 9.07 -12.50
N ARG A 43 -7.90 9.69 -11.71
CA ARG A 43 -7.69 9.94 -10.28
C ARG A 43 -7.77 8.65 -9.45
N ILE A 44 -8.55 7.64 -9.85
CA ILE A 44 -8.63 6.33 -9.20
C ILE A 44 -7.40 5.46 -9.50
N ASP A 45 -6.90 5.48 -10.73
CA ASP A 45 -5.77 4.65 -11.19
C ASP A 45 -4.39 5.21 -10.81
N SER A 46 -4.26 6.51 -10.56
CA SER A 46 -2.99 7.16 -10.19
C SER A 46 -2.90 7.59 -8.72
N ARG A 47 -3.62 6.92 -7.80
CA ARG A 47 -3.58 7.25 -6.36
C ARG A 47 -2.25 6.90 -5.70
N ASN A 48 -1.28 7.78 -5.91
CA ASN A 48 -0.07 7.86 -5.10
C ASN A 48 -0.45 8.23 -3.66
N ILE A 49 0.35 7.78 -2.70
CA ILE A 49 0.08 7.93 -1.28
C ILE A 49 -0.01 9.40 -0.84
N PHE A 50 0.69 10.29 -1.54
CA PHE A 50 0.63 11.74 -1.33
C PHE A 50 -0.69 12.38 -1.78
N THR A 51 -1.31 11.87 -2.85
CA THR A 51 -2.63 12.31 -3.32
C THR A 51 -3.68 12.00 -2.26
N ILE A 52 -3.63 10.79 -1.70
CA ILE A 52 -4.52 10.34 -0.61
C ILE A 52 -4.35 11.20 0.63
N LEU A 53 -3.10 11.48 1.02
CA LEU A 53 -2.82 12.35 2.15
C LEU A 53 -3.42 13.75 1.94
N SER A 54 -3.28 14.31 0.74
CA SER A 54 -3.83 15.62 0.39
C SER A 54 -5.36 15.64 0.44
N GLU A 55 -6.03 14.58 0.01
CA GLU A 55 -7.48 14.43 0.13
C GLU A 55 -7.93 14.32 1.59
N ILE A 56 -7.27 13.49 2.40
CA ILE A 56 -7.55 13.37 3.84
C ILE A 56 -7.38 14.72 4.54
N GLN A 57 -6.36 15.50 4.18
CA GLN A 57 -6.14 16.85 4.67
C GLN A 57 -7.28 17.81 4.28
N ARG A 58 -7.76 17.74 3.04
CA ARG A 58 -8.90 18.55 2.57
C ARG A 58 -10.16 18.22 3.38
N TYR A 59 -10.51 16.94 3.50
CA TYR A 59 -11.66 16.51 4.29
C TYR A 59 -11.54 16.94 5.75
N TYR A 60 -10.35 16.84 6.33
CA TYR A 60 -10.10 17.30 7.70
C TYR A 60 -10.34 18.80 7.90
N VAL A 61 -9.94 19.65 6.95
CA VAL A 61 -10.18 21.10 7.02
C VAL A 61 -11.66 21.43 6.90
N ILE A 62 -12.39 20.72 6.01
CA ILE A 62 -13.82 20.93 5.83
C ILE A 62 -14.59 20.45 7.08
N GLU A 63 -14.32 19.24 7.57
CA GLU A 63 -14.97 18.69 8.78
C GLU A 63 -14.67 19.51 10.05
N ARG A 64 -13.57 20.28 10.08
CA ARG A 64 -13.28 21.20 11.19
C ARG A 64 -14.02 22.52 11.13
N ARG A 65 -14.48 22.94 9.95
CA ARG A 65 -15.10 24.26 9.73
C ARG A 65 -16.62 24.20 9.57
N SER A 66 -17.16 23.04 9.21
CA SER A 66 -18.59 22.84 8.98
C SER A 66 -19.24 22.08 10.14
N ASP A 67 -20.46 22.49 10.52
CA ASP A 67 -21.34 21.65 11.32
C ASP A 67 -21.64 20.35 10.56
N GLU A 68 -21.67 19.24 11.29
CA GLU A 68 -21.58 17.85 10.84
C GLU A 68 -22.00 17.58 9.38
N LEU A 69 -21.01 17.27 8.52
CA LEU A 69 -21.29 16.82 7.15
C LEU A 69 -22.11 15.52 7.17
N PRO A 70 -23.21 15.43 6.39
CA PRO A 70 -23.99 14.21 6.27
C PRO A 70 -23.13 13.03 5.84
N LYS A 71 -23.34 11.88 6.49
CA LYS A 71 -22.51 10.67 6.29
C LYS A 71 -22.66 10.10 4.87
N GLU A 72 -23.70 10.51 4.14
CA GLU A 72 -24.01 10.09 2.78
C GLU A 72 -23.06 10.70 1.73
N TYR A 73 -22.33 11.79 2.06
CA TYR A 73 -21.34 12.37 1.14
C TYR A 73 -20.13 11.46 0.89
N PHE A 74 -19.91 10.46 1.76
CA PHE A 74 -18.83 9.51 1.60
C PHE A 74 -19.33 8.20 1.00
N THR A 75 -19.14 8.05 -0.31
CA THR A 75 -19.65 6.89 -1.05
C THR A 75 -18.85 5.62 -0.76
N ILE A 76 -19.49 4.46 -0.94
CA ILE A 76 -18.83 3.16 -0.79
C ILE A 76 -17.65 3.03 -1.76
N GLU A 77 -17.77 3.60 -2.97
CA GLU A 77 -16.70 3.61 -3.96
C GLU A 77 -15.47 4.39 -3.47
N GLN A 78 -15.66 5.52 -2.78
CA GLN A 78 -14.56 6.25 -2.16
C GLN A 78 -13.89 5.43 -1.05
N ILE A 79 -14.68 4.76 -0.21
CA ILE A 79 -14.17 3.83 0.83
C ILE A 79 -13.30 2.73 0.20
N LEU A 80 -13.84 2.03 -0.80
CA LEU A 80 -13.12 0.98 -1.53
C LEU A 80 -11.89 1.53 -2.26
N GLY A 81 -11.95 2.78 -2.68
CA GLY A 81 -10.83 3.50 -3.23
C GLY A 81 -9.66 3.66 -2.26
N TYR A 82 -9.91 4.16 -1.05
CA TYR A 82 -8.89 4.23 0.00
C TYR A 82 -8.37 2.85 0.40
N PHE A 83 -9.26 1.85 0.44
CA PHE A 83 -8.88 0.47 0.69
C PHE A 83 -7.92 -0.06 -0.37
N LYS A 84 -8.29 0.04 -1.67
CA LYS A 84 -7.47 -0.39 -2.81
C LYS A 84 -6.11 0.29 -2.77
N SER A 85 -6.07 1.59 -2.53
CA SER A 85 -4.81 2.31 -2.43
C SER A 85 -3.97 1.89 -1.22
N GLY A 86 -4.57 1.65 -0.06
CA GLY A 86 -3.86 1.12 1.10
C GLY A 86 -3.28 -0.27 0.82
N PHE A 87 -4.02 -1.10 0.11
CA PHE A 87 -3.60 -2.44 -0.30
C PHE A 87 -2.43 -2.40 -1.30
N VAL A 88 -2.54 -1.59 -2.37
CA VAL A 88 -1.51 -1.47 -3.41
C VAL A 88 -0.21 -0.87 -2.87
N ASN A 89 -0.30 0.24 -2.12
CA ASN A 89 0.90 0.84 -1.51
C ASN A 89 1.52 -0.12 -0.48
N GLY A 90 0.69 -0.78 0.34
CA GLY A 90 1.17 -1.80 1.27
C GLY A 90 1.87 -2.98 0.57
N MET A 91 1.45 -3.36 -0.63
CA MET A 91 2.12 -4.41 -1.41
C MET A 91 3.51 -3.95 -1.86
N ALA A 92 3.62 -2.73 -2.40
CA ALA A 92 4.87 -2.18 -2.91
C ALA A 92 5.94 -1.95 -1.82
N GLU A 93 5.55 -1.35 -0.69
CA GLU A 93 6.47 -0.95 0.38
C GLU A 93 7.25 -2.11 1.00
N SER A 94 6.66 -3.30 1.00
CA SER A 94 7.23 -4.47 1.66
C SER A 94 8.03 -5.37 0.74
N PHE A 95 8.05 -5.11 -0.56
CA PHE A 95 8.89 -5.88 -1.49
C PHE A 95 10.38 -5.75 -1.14
N ILE A 96 10.81 -4.52 -0.83
CA ILE A 96 12.18 -4.22 -0.40
C ILE A 96 12.50 -4.96 0.90
N PHE A 97 11.60 -4.90 1.88
CA PHE A 97 11.76 -5.61 3.15
C PHE A 97 11.87 -7.13 2.99
N LEU A 98 10.98 -7.73 2.20
CA LEU A 98 10.95 -9.18 1.95
C LEU A 98 12.23 -9.68 1.25
N THR A 99 12.93 -8.79 0.54
CA THR A 99 14.21 -9.11 -0.10
C THR A 99 15.38 -8.89 0.85
N LEU A 100 15.40 -7.74 1.54
CA LEU A 100 16.54 -7.36 2.39
C LEU A 100 16.67 -8.24 3.62
N VAL A 101 15.57 -8.63 4.28
CA VAL A 101 15.66 -9.43 5.51
C VAL A 101 16.32 -10.79 5.26
N PRO A 102 15.81 -11.67 4.37
CA PRO A 102 16.47 -12.95 4.12
C PRO A 102 17.92 -12.81 3.68
N PHE A 103 18.22 -11.76 2.89
CA PHE A 103 19.55 -11.58 2.37
C PHE A 103 20.54 -11.09 3.44
N LEU A 104 20.24 -9.99 4.12
CA LEU A 104 21.17 -9.34 5.04
C LEU A 104 21.19 -9.96 6.43
N THR A 105 20.09 -10.51 6.92
CA THR A 105 20.04 -11.05 8.29
C THR A 105 20.30 -12.56 8.34
N ILE A 106 20.32 -13.25 7.19
CA ILE A 106 20.45 -14.71 7.15
C ILE A 106 21.52 -15.15 6.15
N ILE A 107 21.36 -14.84 4.86
CA ILE A 107 22.29 -15.29 3.83
C ILE A 107 23.69 -14.70 4.06
N TYR A 108 23.81 -13.39 4.31
CA TYR A 108 25.12 -12.78 4.53
C TYR A 108 25.83 -13.29 5.79
N PRO A 109 25.20 -13.32 6.98
CA PRO A 109 25.77 -13.93 8.17
C PRO A 109 26.27 -15.36 7.99
N SER A 110 25.43 -16.22 7.39
CA SER A 110 25.79 -17.62 7.19
C SER A 110 26.88 -17.79 6.13
N PHE A 111 26.89 -16.94 5.10
CA PHE A 111 27.96 -16.91 4.11
C PHE A 111 29.31 -16.49 4.73
N LYS A 112 29.33 -15.42 5.52
CA LYS A 112 30.53 -14.93 6.21
C LYS A 112 31.08 -16.01 7.16
N TYR A 113 30.21 -16.66 7.92
CA TYR A 113 30.60 -17.78 8.78
C TYR A 113 31.18 -18.95 8.00
N TYR A 114 30.53 -19.39 6.91
CA TYR A 114 30.93 -20.58 6.18
C TYR A 114 32.20 -20.39 5.32
N PHE A 115 32.36 -19.23 4.67
CA PHE A 115 33.46 -19.00 3.72
C PHE A 115 34.64 -18.22 4.29
N LEU A 116 34.40 -17.37 5.29
CA LEU A 116 35.41 -16.49 5.87
C LEU A 116 35.79 -16.88 7.31
N ASP A 117 35.22 -17.97 7.83
CA ASP A 117 35.42 -18.50 9.19
C ASP A 117 35.38 -17.41 10.28
N SER A 118 34.53 -16.41 10.07
CA SER A 118 34.39 -15.25 10.94
C SER A 118 32.92 -15.01 11.25
N ASN A 119 32.65 -14.75 12.52
CA ASN A 119 31.32 -14.33 12.94
C ASN A 119 31.08 -12.87 12.53
N ILE A 120 29.80 -12.54 12.36
CA ILE A 120 29.38 -11.15 12.23
C ILE A 120 29.56 -10.42 13.57
N THR A 121 29.98 -9.16 13.50
CA THR A 121 30.11 -8.29 14.66
C THR A 121 28.73 -7.78 15.07
N ASP A 122 28.50 -7.51 16.36
CA ASP A 122 27.25 -6.93 16.86
C ASP A 122 26.84 -5.63 16.14
N GLY A 123 27.82 -4.82 15.74
CA GLY A 123 27.59 -3.62 14.94
C GLY A 123 27.05 -3.91 13.53
N GLU A 124 27.50 -4.99 12.89
CA GLU A 124 27.01 -5.43 11.57
C GLU A 124 25.58 -5.97 11.70
N ILE A 125 25.29 -6.74 12.75
CA ILE A 125 23.93 -7.23 13.06
C ILE A 125 22.95 -6.05 13.16
N LEU A 126 23.29 -5.05 13.99
CA LEU A 126 22.44 -3.88 14.19
C LEU A 126 22.26 -3.08 12.90
N PHE A 127 23.33 -2.86 12.15
CA PHE A 127 23.26 -2.15 10.88
C PHE A 127 22.34 -2.86 9.87
N PHE A 128 22.48 -4.18 9.72
CA PHE A 128 21.64 -4.97 8.81
C PHE A 128 20.18 -5.04 9.25
N GLN A 129 19.92 -5.07 10.55
CA GLN A 129 18.54 -4.96 11.05
C GLN A 129 17.96 -3.59 10.72
N ILE A 130 18.65 -2.50 11.04
CA ILE A 130 18.15 -1.14 10.79
C ILE A 130 17.82 -0.94 9.31
N ILE A 131 18.74 -1.29 8.40
CA ILE A 131 18.51 -1.09 6.97
C ILE A 131 17.37 -1.97 6.44
N SER A 132 17.27 -3.22 6.90
CA SER A 132 16.24 -4.17 6.42
C SER A 132 14.84 -3.78 6.90
N TYR A 133 14.69 -3.37 8.16
CA TYR A 133 13.40 -2.98 8.73
C TYR A 133 12.98 -1.54 8.37
N SER A 134 13.92 -0.70 7.92
CA SER A 134 13.66 0.72 7.60
C SER A 134 12.46 0.98 6.68
N PRO A 135 12.21 0.22 5.59
CA PRO A 135 11.10 0.53 4.68
C PRO A 135 9.74 0.40 5.36
N ILE A 136 9.56 -0.65 6.18
CA ILE A 136 8.33 -0.89 6.92
C ILE A 136 8.16 0.11 8.06
N ILE A 137 9.24 0.46 8.76
CA ILE A 137 9.21 1.46 9.84
C ILE A 137 8.77 2.82 9.27
N ILE A 138 9.41 3.28 8.19
CA ILE A 138 9.09 4.58 7.55
C ILE A 138 7.63 4.60 7.07
N SER A 139 7.18 3.56 6.38
CA SER A 139 5.78 3.40 5.97
C SER A 139 4.82 3.47 7.17
N THR A 140 5.16 2.78 8.26
CA THR A 140 4.33 2.75 9.46
C THR A 140 4.25 4.12 10.12
N LEU A 141 5.38 4.83 10.23
CA LEU A 141 5.42 6.20 10.72
C LEU A 141 4.57 7.14 9.86
N PHE A 142 4.57 6.95 8.54
CA PHE A 142 3.72 7.73 7.65
C PHE A 142 2.22 7.51 7.90
N ILE A 143 1.79 6.27 8.14
CA ILE A 143 0.39 5.97 8.52
C ILE A 143 0.03 6.55 9.89
N ILE A 144 0.94 6.47 10.86
CA ILE A 144 0.76 7.09 12.18
C ILE A 144 0.61 8.62 12.04
N TYR A 145 1.42 9.24 11.17
CA TYR A 145 1.35 10.67 10.88
C TYR A 145 -0.02 11.09 10.33
N ILE A 146 -0.61 10.30 9.44
CA ILE A 146 -1.99 10.51 8.94
C ILE A 146 -3.01 10.54 10.11
N GLY A 147 -2.73 9.83 11.21
CA GLY A 147 -3.59 9.82 12.39
C GLY A 147 -3.79 11.15 13.09
N LYS A 148 -2.94 12.16 12.82
CA LYS A 148 -3.19 13.55 13.22
C LYS A 148 -4.54 14.05 12.71
N TYR A 149 -4.88 13.71 11.46
CA TYR A 149 -6.10 14.12 10.76
C TYR A 149 -7.34 13.29 11.11
N TYR A 150 -7.24 12.38 12.07
CA TYR A 150 -8.36 11.57 12.55
C TYR A 150 -9.37 12.44 13.33
N TYR A 151 -10.32 13.08 12.63
CA TYR A 151 -11.32 14.00 13.19
C TYR A 151 -12.54 14.15 12.27
N GLY A 152 -13.73 13.80 12.75
CA GLY A 152 -14.96 13.80 11.96
C GLY A 152 -15.42 12.39 11.61
N THR A 153 -16.39 12.23 10.72
CA THR A 153 -16.90 10.90 10.30
C THR A 153 -16.28 10.45 8.98
N ILE A 154 -16.06 11.37 8.05
CA ILE A 154 -15.53 11.11 6.71
C ILE A 154 -14.04 10.78 6.81
N THR A 155 -13.23 11.62 7.43
CA THR A 155 -11.78 11.37 7.59
C THR A 155 -11.51 10.08 8.37
N ARG A 156 -12.29 9.79 9.42
CA ARG A 156 -12.14 8.55 10.19
C ARG A 156 -12.41 7.33 9.34
N ARG A 157 -13.48 7.34 8.53
CA ARG A 157 -13.80 6.25 7.61
C ARG A 157 -12.74 6.10 6.52
N ALA A 158 -12.26 7.20 5.94
CA ALA A 158 -11.20 7.18 4.93
C ALA A 158 -9.90 6.56 5.48
N ILE A 159 -9.46 7.04 6.65
CA ILE A 159 -8.25 6.55 7.32
C ILE A 159 -8.41 5.09 7.73
N PHE A 160 -9.55 4.71 8.29
CA PHE A 160 -9.81 3.32 8.68
C PHE A 160 -9.81 2.38 7.47
N SER A 161 -10.42 2.78 6.36
CA SER A 161 -10.39 2.02 5.11
C SER A 161 -8.98 1.85 4.55
N LEU A 162 -8.17 2.92 4.59
CA LEU A 162 -6.77 2.90 4.19
C LEU A 162 -5.94 1.93 5.03
N ILE A 163 -6.11 1.95 6.36
CA ILE A 163 -5.43 1.05 7.28
C ILE A 163 -5.86 -0.40 7.02
N ASN A 164 -7.16 -0.67 6.85
CA ASN A 164 -7.66 -2.00 6.55
C ASN A 164 -7.03 -2.57 5.26
N GLY A 165 -6.95 -1.76 4.21
CA GLY A 165 -6.30 -2.15 2.95
C GLY A 165 -4.83 -2.51 3.15
N ARG A 166 -4.09 -1.65 3.87
CA ARG A 166 -2.67 -1.87 4.17
C ARG A 166 -2.45 -3.11 5.04
N SER A 167 -3.20 -3.26 6.11
CA SER A 167 -3.10 -4.41 7.03
C SER A 167 -3.43 -5.71 6.31
N LEU A 168 -4.45 -5.73 5.47
CA LEU A 168 -4.76 -6.91 4.66
C LEU A 168 -3.61 -7.25 3.70
N SER A 169 -3.03 -6.25 3.03
CA SER A 169 -1.86 -6.46 2.17
C SER A 169 -0.70 -7.09 2.94
N PHE A 170 -0.44 -6.63 4.17
CA PHE A 170 0.61 -7.18 5.04
C PHE A 170 0.33 -8.63 5.43
N MET A 171 -0.91 -8.95 5.80
CA MET A 171 -1.33 -10.32 6.12
C MET A 171 -1.21 -11.25 4.92
N VAL A 172 -1.79 -10.87 3.77
CA VAL A 172 -1.81 -11.69 2.56
C VAL A 172 -0.39 -12.02 2.12
N LYS A 173 0.48 -11.02 2.00
CA LYS A 173 1.85 -11.27 1.53
C LYS A 173 2.72 -11.99 2.57
N GLY A 174 2.53 -11.73 3.87
CA GLY A 174 3.24 -12.45 4.91
C GLY A 174 2.96 -13.95 4.84
N VAL A 175 1.68 -14.30 4.68
CA VAL A 175 1.23 -15.68 4.48
C VAL A 175 1.76 -16.25 3.16
N LEU A 176 1.61 -15.52 2.05
CA LEU A 176 2.11 -15.97 0.74
C LEU A 176 3.61 -16.21 0.77
N PHE A 177 4.40 -15.28 1.32
CA PHE A 177 5.85 -15.41 1.40
C PHE A 177 6.26 -16.60 2.28
N TYR A 178 5.59 -16.78 3.42
CA TYR A 178 5.81 -17.96 4.27
C TYR A 178 5.60 -19.27 3.49
N PHE A 179 4.49 -19.39 2.77
CA PHE A 179 4.22 -20.59 1.96
C PHE A 179 5.20 -20.74 0.79
N LEU A 180 5.56 -19.65 0.11
CA LEU A 180 6.52 -19.66 -0.99
C LEU A 180 7.90 -20.15 -0.54
N ILE A 181 8.41 -19.64 0.59
CA ILE A 181 9.70 -20.07 1.12
C ILE A 181 9.66 -21.54 1.57
N ASN A 182 8.59 -21.96 2.27
CA ASN A 182 8.48 -23.36 2.70
C ASN A 182 8.33 -24.32 1.50
N TRP A 183 7.59 -23.91 0.47
CA TRP A 183 7.51 -24.65 -0.78
C TRP A 183 8.87 -24.73 -1.47
N PHE A 184 9.60 -23.60 -1.56
CA PHE A 184 10.93 -23.54 -2.14
C PHE A 184 11.92 -24.46 -1.40
N ILE A 185 11.91 -24.46 -0.07
CA ILE A 185 12.73 -25.36 0.76
C ILE A 185 12.39 -26.83 0.46
N GLY A 186 11.09 -27.17 0.46
CA GLY A 186 10.64 -28.53 0.19
C GLY A 186 10.99 -29.01 -1.23
N TYR A 187 10.96 -28.10 -2.21
CA TYR A 187 11.29 -28.39 -3.59
C TYR A 187 12.80 -28.51 -3.83
N SER A 188 13.59 -27.62 -3.22
CA SER A 188 15.05 -27.56 -3.39
C SER A 188 15.76 -28.75 -2.74
N LEU A 189 15.26 -29.22 -1.60
CA LEU A 189 15.79 -30.42 -0.93
C LEU A 189 15.46 -31.72 -1.70
N LYS A 190 14.38 -31.73 -2.49
CA LYS A 190 14.01 -32.89 -3.33
C LYS A 190 14.74 -32.91 -4.67
N ASN A 191 15.09 -31.75 -5.21
CA ASN A 191 15.70 -31.60 -6.53
C ASN A 191 17.08 -30.93 -6.42
N PRO A 192 18.17 -31.71 -6.31
CA PRO A 192 19.51 -31.15 -6.09
C PRO A 192 19.99 -30.26 -7.24
N ASN A 193 19.48 -30.46 -8.46
CA ASN A 193 19.81 -29.65 -9.63
C ASN A 193 19.46 -28.17 -9.43
N VAL A 194 18.35 -27.86 -8.74
CA VAL A 194 17.91 -26.48 -8.49
C VAL A 194 18.93 -25.73 -7.65
N LEU A 195 19.47 -26.38 -6.62
CA LEU A 195 20.50 -25.80 -5.76
C LEU A 195 21.83 -25.65 -6.50
N TYR A 196 22.12 -26.55 -7.42
CA TYR A 196 23.34 -26.48 -8.24
C TYR A 196 23.27 -25.33 -9.25
N GLU A 197 22.14 -25.15 -9.95
CA GLU A 197 21.91 -24.00 -10.83
C GLU A 197 21.96 -22.67 -10.07
N LEU A 198 21.36 -22.61 -8.88
CA LEU A 198 21.46 -21.44 -8.01
C LEU A 198 22.91 -21.17 -7.58
N ALA A 199 23.67 -22.22 -7.24
CA ALA A 199 25.08 -22.09 -6.90
C ALA A 199 25.90 -21.54 -8.07
N ASP A 200 25.63 -21.98 -9.30
CA ASP A 200 26.30 -21.52 -10.52
C ASP A 200 25.99 -20.04 -10.82
N ILE A 201 24.72 -19.65 -10.75
CA ILE A 201 24.30 -18.23 -10.91
C ILE A 201 24.95 -17.35 -9.83
N THR A 202 24.97 -17.82 -8.59
CA THR A 202 25.57 -17.06 -7.48
C THR A 202 27.08 -16.94 -7.66
N GLN A 203 27.75 -18.00 -8.10
CA GLN A 203 29.18 -17.99 -8.39
C GLN A 203 29.51 -16.97 -9.49
N ALA A 204 28.73 -16.94 -10.57
CA ALA A 204 28.88 -15.96 -11.64
C ALA A 204 28.75 -14.52 -11.12
N GLY A 205 27.78 -14.28 -10.23
CA GLY A 205 27.62 -13.00 -9.55
C GLY A 205 28.82 -12.65 -8.66
N ILE A 206 29.26 -13.56 -7.81
CA ILE A 206 30.40 -13.34 -6.90
C ILE A 206 31.67 -13.03 -7.69
N ASN A 207 31.95 -13.77 -8.76
CA ASN A 207 33.12 -13.54 -9.62
C ASN A 207 33.05 -12.19 -10.37
N MET A 208 31.85 -11.68 -10.63
CA MET A 208 31.67 -10.36 -11.26
C MET A 208 31.94 -9.21 -10.29
N PHE A 209 31.60 -9.38 -9.01
CA PHE A 209 31.68 -8.30 -8.01
C PHE A 209 32.83 -8.44 -7.00
N SER A 210 33.54 -9.56 -7.00
CA SER A 210 34.61 -9.84 -6.04
C SER A 210 35.69 -10.75 -6.64
N GLU A 211 36.89 -10.67 -6.07
CA GLU A 211 38.02 -11.55 -6.42
C GLU A 211 37.98 -12.91 -5.71
N LEU A 212 36.89 -13.22 -5.00
CA LEU A 212 36.72 -14.46 -4.25
C LEU A 212 36.53 -15.64 -5.20
N LYS A 213 37.56 -16.50 -5.31
CA LYS A 213 37.49 -17.74 -6.10
C LYS A 213 36.77 -18.85 -5.33
N ILE A 214 35.45 -18.79 -5.33
CA ILE A 214 34.61 -19.82 -4.70
C ILE A 214 34.20 -20.86 -5.75
N SER A 215 34.30 -22.14 -5.41
CA SER A 215 33.83 -23.22 -6.29
C SER A 215 32.30 -23.40 -6.20
N THR A 216 31.69 -23.81 -7.32
CA THR A 216 30.25 -24.13 -7.40
C THR A 216 29.86 -25.20 -6.39
N GLU A 217 30.73 -26.20 -6.18
CA GLU A 217 30.52 -27.28 -5.22
C GLU A 217 30.48 -26.76 -3.77
N ALA A 218 31.35 -25.83 -3.40
CA ALA A 218 31.36 -25.24 -2.07
C ALA A 218 30.09 -24.41 -1.82
N LEU A 219 29.61 -23.66 -2.82
CA LEU A 219 28.34 -22.93 -2.77
C LEU A 219 27.14 -23.87 -2.67
N TYR A 220 27.14 -24.97 -3.42
CA TYR A 220 26.10 -25.99 -3.33
C TYR A 220 26.01 -26.58 -1.91
N GLN A 221 27.15 -26.98 -1.33
CA GLN A 221 27.22 -27.50 0.04
C GLN A 221 26.73 -26.49 1.08
N TYR A 222 27.12 -25.22 0.91
CA TYR A 222 26.64 -24.11 1.72
C TYR A 222 25.11 -23.95 1.64
N TYR A 223 24.55 -23.91 0.43
CA TYR A 223 23.11 -23.77 0.24
C TYR A 223 22.33 -24.93 0.87
N TYR A 224 22.77 -26.16 0.61
CA TYR A 224 22.11 -27.37 1.09
C TYR A 224 22.15 -27.50 2.61
N LYS A 225 23.31 -27.24 3.25
CA LYS A 225 23.51 -27.48 4.69
C LYS A 225 23.13 -26.29 5.58
N TYR A 226 23.24 -25.05 5.07
CA TYR A 226 23.08 -23.86 5.90
C TYR A 226 21.95 -22.95 5.39
N ALA A 227 22.06 -22.42 4.17
CA ALA A 227 21.18 -21.32 3.74
C ALA A 227 19.71 -21.74 3.61
N VAL A 228 19.42 -22.91 3.05
CA VAL A 228 18.05 -23.42 2.85
C VAL A 228 17.36 -23.70 4.19
N ILE A 229 18.10 -24.20 5.18
CA ILE A 229 17.56 -24.49 6.50
C ILE A 229 17.29 -23.18 7.25
N ALA A 230 18.23 -22.23 7.21
CA ALA A 230 18.09 -20.93 7.85
C ALA A 230 16.94 -20.09 7.26
N LEU A 231 16.63 -20.25 5.97
CA LEU A 231 15.46 -19.63 5.33
C LEU A 231 14.12 -20.02 5.98
N ARG A 232 14.05 -21.19 6.64
CA ARG A 232 12.84 -21.61 7.35
C ARG A 232 12.52 -20.70 8.54
N GLU A 233 13.53 -20.41 9.34
CA GLU A 233 13.42 -19.49 10.49
C GLU A 233 13.15 -18.05 10.01
N ALA A 234 13.74 -17.66 8.86
CA ALA A 234 13.42 -16.42 8.16
C ALA A 234 11.92 -16.27 7.89
N SER A 235 11.32 -17.33 7.31
CA SER A 235 9.94 -17.29 6.84
C SER A 235 8.98 -17.02 7.99
N LEU A 236 9.24 -17.60 9.17
CA LEU A 236 8.45 -17.41 10.38
C LEU A 236 8.64 -16.01 10.97
N SER A 237 9.88 -15.54 11.09
CA SER A 237 10.16 -14.21 11.63
C SER A 237 9.56 -13.10 10.75
N ILE A 238 9.63 -13.25 9.43
CA ILE A 238 9.01 -12.34 8.46
C ILE A 238 7.48 -12.35 8.59
N LEU A 239 6.85 -13.53 8.70
CA LEU A 239 5.41 -13.64 8.90
C LEU A 239 4.97 -12.94 10.19
N LEU A 240 5.63 -13.21 11.31
CA LEU A 240 5.33 -12.58 12.60
C LEU A 240 5.50 -11.07 12.54
N THR A 241 6.57 -10.59 11.90
CA THR A 241 6.82 -9.16 11.76
C THR A 241 5.75 -8.48 10.90
N MET A 242 5.33 -9.12 9.79
CA MET A 242 4.25 -8.60 8.94
C MET A 242 2.92 -8.51 9.70
N LEU A 243 2.59 -9.53 10.51
CA LEU A 243 1.38 -9.52 11.34
C LEU A 243 1.45 -8.43 12.41
N PHE A 244 2.61 -8.25 13.03
CA PHE A 244 2.83 -7.17 14.00
C PHE A 244 2.61 -5.79 13.36
N PHE A 245 3.23 -5.51 12.21
CA PHE A 245 3.06 -4.23 11.51
C PHE A 245 1.69 -4.06 10.83
N ALA A 246 0.95 -5.14 10.61
CA ALA A 246 -0.45 -5.08 10.22
C ALA A 246 -1.34 -4.60 11.39
N ALA A 247 -1.04 -5.02 12.62
CA ALA A 247 -1.81 -4.67 13.81
C ALA A 247 -1.40 -3.32 14.43
N LEU A 248 -0.12 -2.95 14.34
CA LEU A 248 0.46 -1.77 14.99
C LEU A 248 -0.31 -0.47 14.72
N PRO A 249 -0.73 -0.13 13.48
CA PRO A 249 -1.52 1.07 13.22
C PRO A 249 -2.78 1.14 14.09
N TYR A 250 -3.56 0.06 14.22
CA TYR A 250 -4.77 0.07 15.04
C TYR A 250 -4.50 0.44 16.49
N GLY A 251 -3.42 -0.11 17.07
CA GLY A 251 -2.98 0.25 18.42
C GLY A 251 -2.66 1.74 18.55
N THR A 252 -1.94 2.31 17.59
CA THR A 252 -1.61 3.74 17.60
C THR A 252 -2.83 4.63 17.44
N PHE A 253 -3.78 4.28 16.57
CA PHE A 253 -5.01 5.02 16.39
C PHE A 253 -5.93 4.96 17.60
N PHE A 254 -5.97 3.81 18.29
CA PHE A 254 -6.67 3.67 19.56
C PHE A 254 -6.08 4.61 20.62
N LEU A 255 -4.74 4.63 20.76
CA LEU A 255 -4.06 5.54 21.69
C LEU A 255 -4.28 7.02 21.36
N ILE A 256 -4.12 7.42 20.10
CA ILE A 256 -4.37 8.80 19.65
C ILE A 256 -5.82 9.21 19.95
N SER A 257 -6.78 8.30 19.69
CA SER A 257 -8.20 8.54 19.96
C SER A 257 -8.48 8.69 21.45
N TYR A 258 -7.86 7.85 22.28
CA TYR A 258 -7.97 7.91 23.74
C TYR A 258 -7.43 9.24 24.29
N ILE A 259 -6.22 9.64 23.88
CA ILE A 259 -5.60 10.91 24.30
C ILE A 259 -6.48 12.11 23.91
N LYS A 260 -7.06 12.11 22.70
CA LYS A 260 -7.97 13.17 22.24
C LYS A 260 -9.24 13.25 23.10
N ARG A 261 -9.80 12.11 23.53
CA ARG A 261 -10.99 12.07 24.40
C ARG A 261 -10.70 12.63 25.79
N VAL A 262 -9.60 12.19 26.40
CA VAL A 262 -9.17 12.68 27.73
C VAL A 262 -8.93 14.19 27.71
N LYS A 263 -8.27 14.72 26.67
CA LYS A 263 -8.09 16.18 26.52
C LYS A 263 -9.41 16.92 26.39
N LYS A 264 -10.38 16.38 25.63
CA LYS A 264 -11.70 16.99 25.48
C LYS A 264 -12.46 17.03 26.82
N GLN A 265 -12.39 15.95 27.60
CA GLN A 265 -13.03 15.88 28.92
C GLN A 265 -12.44 16.92 29.87
N LYS A 266 -11.11 17.02 29.96
CA LYS A 266 -10.46 18.05 30.80
C LYS A 266 -10.89 19.47 30.45
N ILE A 267 -10.97 19.80 29.15
CA ILE A 267 -11.41 21.14 28.72
C ILE A 267 -12.86 21.40 29.13
N LEU A 268 -13.74 20.39 29.09
CA LEU A 268 -15.12 20.52 29.52
C LEU A 268 -15.23 20.70 31.04
N GLU A 269 -14.47 19.93 31.81
CA GLU A 269 -14.37 20.08 33.28
C GLU A 269 -13.85 21.48 33.67
N ASP A 270 -12.81 21.98 32.98
CA ASP A 270 -12.28 23.33 33.19
C ASP A 270 -13.36 24.39 32.90
N LEU A 271 -14.14 24.23 31.82
CA LEU A 271 -15.23 25.15 31.45
C LEU A 271 -16.42 25.12 32.41
N GLU A 272 -16.72 23.96 33.03
CA GLU A 272 -17.77 23.84 34.04
C GLU A 272 -17.38 24.46 35.40
N THR A 273 -16.08 24.70 35.61
CA THR A 273 -15.54 25.27 36.85
C THR A 273 -15.50 26.82 36.85
N TYR A 274 -15.67 27.46 35.69
CA TYR A 274 -15.69 28.93 35.51
C TYR A 274 -17.11 29.46 35.27
#